data_AF-A0A6I6C991-F1
#
_entry.id   AF-A0A6I6C991-F1
#
_cell.length_a   1.000
_cell.length_b   1.000
_cell.length_c   1.000
_cell.angle_alpha   90.00
_cell.angle_beta   90.00
_cell.angle_gamma   90.00
#
_symmetry.space_group_name_H-M   'P 1'
#
loop_
_entity.id
_entity.type
_entity.pdbx_description
1 polymer ?
#
loop_
_entity_poly.entity_id
_entity_poly.type
_entity_poly.pdbx_seq_one_letter_code
_entity_poly.pdbx_strand_id
1 'polypeptide(L)'
;MFIAISMIFSNLFTTSNLISENLIKLNNKISDDITTKVNKVSTKASTYNYNDLLLDDYSNISINDDNALQKALFYGRILKYYIANSIKDEKNLLNNLETEINKISLDDDIYSKKEFKKALLMQNIIASTINISAYGASSDNEFFAESFAKWLLTPDDQKNRSWEIINDFYTTIMPKLISTGRVITDKDIEEIKTIVQNNSSSLTKYDLDLTSASSNPVDLKYANNQQIGWLNFTDDIKESYGYVAMNYCYTQLYWARRSLNLNFNQLKNLISASQSFMYDSFTKASESNIKKFNDFNDNHFTFASLDEFLIKNSIDTNGIAQISPNYLINSFANYYKKLSWTGSDVIDAWNDDWTEKLKNVFLNLYNYLYALFKNENYVKNVISGLVLSSDSPLKNNDGSSMEGVLGYTSTSGAGYKNPDNESEVLITTTDSYIVIRSDGLLLKQFNSQYQKGWFSSPENFNVIVHEMGHAVEAFGGRENSLRLKNNSAYRNYGDLYSGNYIGGSNNKDSSVTPSNTSSKKWITYIAIGAAVGIALVIVGLVFLKKAKSDKDVK
;
A
#
# COMPACT_ATOMS: atom_id res chain seq x y z
N MET A 1 40.27 56.06 -3.52
CA MET A 1 39.27 55.03 -3.84
C MET A 1 39.58 54.25 -5.13
N PHE A 2 40.85 54.05 -5.51
CA PHE A 2 41.21 53.33 -6.76
C PHE A 2 42.33 52.28 -6.60
N ILE A 3 42.80 52.01 -5.38
CA ILE A 3 43.84 50.99 -5.11
C ILE A 3 43.28 49.77 -4.35
N ALA A 4 42.06 49.85 -3.82
CA ALA A 4 41.43 48.73 -3.10
C ALA A 4 40.65 47.74 -3.99
N ILE A 5 40.50 48.02 -5.29
CA ILE A 5 39.67 47.19 -6.19
C ILE A 5 40.50 46.15 -6.96
N SER A 6 41.82 46.31 -7.13
CA SER A 6 42.62 45.33 -7.90
C SER A 6 43.02 44.08 -7.10
N MET A 7 43.10 44.14 -5.77
CA MET A 7 43.45 42.97 -4.93
C MET A 7 42.27 42.01 -4.69
N ILE A 8 41.03 42.45 -4.92
CA ILE A 8 39.84 41.58 -4.81
C ILE A 8 39.65 40.76 -6.09
N PHE A 9 40.09 41.26 -7.25
CA PHE A 9 39.95 40.56 -8.52
C PHE A 9 40.99 39.45 -8.78
N SER A 10 42.17 39.47 -8.14
CA SER A 10 43.18 38.42 -8.33
C SER A 10 42.90 37.13 -7.54
N ASN A 11 42.19 37.21 -6.40
CA ASN A 11 41.80 36.04 -5.61
C ASN A 11 40.53 35.34 -6.13
N LEU A 12 39.72 36.03 -6.95
CA LEU A 12 38.55 35.43 -7.61
C LEU A 12 38.92 34.58 -8.83
N PHE A 13 40.04 34.87 -9.49
CA PHE A 13 40.49 34.12 -10.67
C PHE A 13 41.30 32.85 -10.34
N THR A 14 41.97 32.79 -9.19
CA THR A 14 42.68 31.58 -8.74
C THR A 14 41.74 30.53 -8.14
N THR A 15 40.64 30.96 -7.51
CA THR A 15 39.59 30.06 -7.02
C THR A 15 38.70 29.52 -8.15
N SER A 16 38.43 30.30 -9.22
CA SER A 16 37.64 29.80 -10.36
C SER A 16 38.35 28.71 -11.16
N ASN A 17 39.68 28.76 -11.28
CA ASN A 17 40.45 27.74 -12.01
C ASN A 17 40.61 26.44 -11.22
N LEU A 18 40.72 26.51 -9.88
CA LEU A 18 40.71 25.32 -9.01
C LEU A 18 39.33 24.65 -8.96
N ILE A 19 38.25 25.43 -9.06
CA ILE A 19 36.89 24.90 -9.14
C ILE A 19 36.64 24.29 -10.53
N SER A 20 37.12 24.90 -11.62
CA SER A 20 36.94 24.34 -12.96
C SER A 20 37.74 23.05 -13.17
N GLU A 21 38.98 22.95 -12.67
CA GLU A 21 39.76 21.71 -12.77
C GLU A 21 39.18 20.56 -11.93
N ASN A 22 38.64 20.85 -10.75
CA ASN A 22 37.97 19.85 -9.93
C ASN A 22 36.63 19.42 -10.52
N LEU A 23 35.89 20.34 -11.15
CA LEU A 23 34.65 20.01 -11.87
C LEU A 23 34.94 19.19 -13.12
N ILE A 24 35.99 19.50 -13.88
CA ILE A 24 36.39 18.70 -15.06
C ILE A 24 36.87 17.31 -14.64
N LYS A 25 37.65 17.19 -13.56
CA LYS A 25 38.06 15.87 -13.02
C LYS A 25 36.87 15.07 -12.50
N LEU A 26 35.90 15.72 -11.85
CA LEU A 26 34.67 15.07 -11.40
C LEU A 26 33.83 14.61 -12.59
N ASN A 27 33.71 15.45 -13.63
CA ASN A 27 32.93 15.14 -14.82
C ASN A 27 33.58 14.00 -15.64
N ASN A 28 34.90 13.98 -15.74
CA ASN A 28 35.61 12.88 -16.40
C ASN A 28 35.53 11.59 -15.58
N LYS A 29 35.58 11.66 -14.24
CA LYS A 29 35.41 10.48 -13.39
C LYS A 29 33.98 9.93 -13.44
N ILE A 30 32.97 10.80 -13.50
CA ILE A 30 31.57 10.42 -13.71
C ILE A 30 31.39 9.82 -15.12
N SER A 31 31.99 10.43 -16.13
CA SER A 31 31.96 9.93 -17.51
C SER A 31 32.62 8.56 -17.62
N ASP A 32 33.78 8.36 -16.98
CA ASP A 32 34.49 7.08 -17.00
C ASP A 32 33.77 6.01 -16.18
N ASP A 33 33.16 6.34 -15.03
CA ASP A 33 32.33 5.41 -14.25
C ASP A 33 31.04 5.04 -15.00
N ILE A 34 30.41 5.98 -15.70
CA ILE A 34 29.24 5.72 -16.56
C ILE A 34 29.67 4.84 -17.74
N THR A 35 30.77 5.16 -18.42
CA THR A 35 31.25 4.40 -19.59
C THR A 35 31.69 2.98 -19.17
N THR A 36 32.28 2.82 -18.00
CA THR A 36 32.70 1.51 -17.47
C THR A 36 31.53 0.68 -16.94
N LYS A 37 30.50 1.31 -16.34
CA LYS A 37 29.25 0.61 -15.97
C LYS A 37 28.40 0.24 -17.19
N VAL A 38 28.31 1.11 -18.20
CA VAL A 38 27.64 0.83 -19.47
C VAL A 38 28.34 -0.31 -20.23
N ASN A 39 29.67 -0.38 -20.18
CA ASN A 39 30.44 -1.46 -20.82
C ASN A 39 30.44 -2.79 -20.03
N LYS A 40 29.96 -2.82 -18.78
CA LYS A 40 29.82 -4.03 -17.97
C LYS A 40 28.41 -4.65 -18.01
N VAL A 41 27.45 -4.03 -18.70
CA VAL A 41 26.20 -4.69 -19.05
C VAL A 41 26.55 -5.77 -20.07
N SER A 42 26.53 -7.03 -19.63
CA SER A 42 26.91 -8.16 -20.46
C SER A 42 26.15 -8.13 -21.79
N THR A 43 26.90 -8.18 -22.90
CA THR A 43 26.38 -8.24 -24.28
C THR A 43 25.75 -9.58 -24.64
N LYS A 44 25.42 -10.42 -23.65
CA LYS A 44 24.59 -11.59 -23.90
C LYS A 44 23.17 -11.08 -24.15
N ALA A 45 22.63 -11.37 -25.33
CA ALA A 45 21.22 -11.17 -25.62
C ALA A 45 20.42 -12.05 -24.65
N SER A 46 20.01 -11.48 -23.52
CA SER A 46 19.02 -12.06 -22.64
C SER A 46 17.71 -12.13 -23.43
N THR A 47 17.27 -13.34 -23.73
CA THR A 47 15.90 -13.60 -24.18
C THR A 47 14.99 -13.45 -22.95
N TYR A 48 13.98 -12.59 -23.02
CA TYR A 48 12.97 -12.44 -21.97
C TYR A 48 11.65 -13.05 -22.44
N ASN A 49 11.02 -13.84 -21.57
CA ASN A 49 9.69 -14.37 -21.74
C ASN A 49 8.73 -13.73 -20.73
N TYR A 50 7.44 -13.70 -21.03
CA TYR A 50 6.42 -13.10 -20.15
C TYR A 50 6.32 -13.78 -18.77
N ASN A 51 6.73 -15.04 -18.68
CA ASN A 51 6.74 -15.83 -17.45
C ASN A 51 8.09 -15.76 -16.73
N ASP A 52 9.03 -14.90 -17.14
CA ASP A 52 10.24 -14.59 -16.39
C ASP A 52 9.96 -13.57 -15.27
N LEU A 53 10.82 -13.57 -14.25
CA LEU A 53 10.80 -12.55 -13.21
C LEU A 53 11.51 -11.29 -13.73
N LEU A 54 10.71 -10.29 -14.12
CA LEU A 54 11.17 -9.07 -14.80
C LEU A 54 11.50 -7.98 -13.76
N LEU A 55 12.72 -8.02 -13.22
CA LEU A 55 13.20 -7.07 -12.21
C LEU A 55 14.34 -6.16 -12.71
N ASP A 56 14.63 -6.14 -14.01
CA ASP A 56 15.74 -5.35 -14.56
C ASP A 56 15.59 -3.86 -14.24
N ASP A 57 14.36 -3.32 -14.29
CA ASP A 57 14.04 -1.93 -13.90
C ASP A 57 14.26 -1.65 -12.39
N TYR A 58 14.33 -2.71 -11.58
CA TYR A 58 14.57 -2.68 -10.13
C TYR A 58 16.05 -2.84 -9.77
N SER A 59 16.86 -3.42 -10.64
CA SER A 59 18.31 -3.57 -10.48
C SER A 59 19.06 -2.31 -10.97
N ASN A 60 20.11 -1.85 -10.28
CA ASN A 60 20.98 -0.69 -10.62
C ASN A 60 20.53 0.72 -10.19
N ILE A 61 19.96 0.87 -9.00
CA ILE A 61 19.50 2.18 -8.51
C ILE A 61 20.52 2.85 -7.60
N SER A 62 20.86 4.09 -7.92
CA SER A 62 21.58 4.97 -6.99
C SER A 62 20.60 5.54 -5.96
N ILE A 63 21.05 5.78 -4.73
CA ILE A 63 20.25 6.48 -3.69
C ILE A 63 19.72 7.86 -4.13
N ASN A 64 20.27 8.41 -5.20
CA ASN A 64 19.87 9.68 -5.81
C ASN A 64 18.79 9.55 -6.91
N ASP A 65 18.25 8.35 -7.16
CA ASP A 65 17.12 8.16 -8.07
C ASP A 65 15.83 8.67 -7.40
N ASP A 66 15.06 9.51 -8.09
CA ASP A 66 13.82 10.08 -7.56
C ASP A 66 12.77 9.01 -7.22
N ASN A 67 12.87 7.81 -7.83
CA ASN A 67 11.91 6.71 -7.66
C ASN A 67 12.43 5.56 -6.80
N ALA A 68 13.55 5.76 -6.12
CA ALA A 68 14.29 4.67 -5.51
C ALA A 68 13.50 3.94 -4.40
N LEU A 69 12.58 4.64 -3.73
CA LEU A 69 11.64 4.03 -2.76
C LEU A 69 10.56 3.17 -3.42
N GLN A 70 10.03 3.56 -4.58
CA GLN A 70 9.02 2.76 -5.30
C GLN A 70 9.58 1.39 -5.67
N LYS A 71 10.88 1.29 -5.93
CA LYS A 71 11.52 0.03 -6.28
C LYS A 71 11.75 -0.89 -5.06
N ALA A 72 11.68 -0.37 -3.83
CA ALA A 72 11.58 -1.20 -2.64
C ALA A 72 10.18 -1.84 -2.48
N LEU A 73 9.18 -1.37 -3.24
CA LEU A 73 7.82 -1.86 -3.27
C LEU A 73 7.62 -2.74 -4.52
N PHE A 74 8.21 -3.94 -4.51
CA PHE A 74 8.30 -4.82 -5.70
C PHE A 74 7.38 -6.04 -5.65
N TYR A 75 6.54 -6.20 -4.62
CA TYR A 75 5.71 -7.40 -4.46
C TYR A 75 4.59 -7.47 -5.51
N GLY A 76 4.13 -6.34 -6.02
CA GLY A 76 3.29 -6.29 -7.21
C GLY A 76 3.91 -6.99 -8.41
N ARG A 77 5.20 -6.74 -8.68
CA ARG A 77 5.95 -7.41 -9.76
C ARG A 77 6.07 -8.92 -9.52
N ILE A 78 6.33 -9.33 -8.28
CA ILE A 78 6.38 -10.76 -7.91
C ILE A 78 5.02 -11.42 -8.11
N LEU A 79 3.92 -10.76 -7.72
CA LEU A 79 2.57 -11.28 -7.93
C LEU A 79 2.26 -11.43 -9.42
N LYS A 80 2.63 -10.45 -10.26
CA LYS A 80 2.50 -10.55 -11.72
C LYS A 80 3.31 -11.71 -12.30
N TYR A 81 4.53 -11.92 -11.83
CA TYR A 81 5.36 -13.08 -12.18
C TYR A 81 4.71 -14.41 -11.78
N TYR A 82 4.18 -14.51 -10.55
CA TYR A 82 3.43 -15.68 -10.10
C TYR A 82 2.21 -15.94 -10.98
N ILE A 83 1.44 -14.89 -11.30
CA ILE A 83 0.27 -14.98 -12.17
C ILE A 83 0.66 -15.50 -13.56
N ALA A 84 1.71 -14.96 -14.19
CA ALA A 84 2.17 -15.43 -15.49
C ALA A 84 2.56 -16.91 -15.50
N ASN A 85 3.08 -17.42 -14.37
CA ASN A 85 3.40 -18.83 -14.17
C ASN A 85 2.20 -19.68 -13.70
N SER A 86 1.04 -19.05 -13.51
CA SER A 86 -0.21 -19.69 -13.11
C SER A 86 -1.22 -19.77 -14.27
N ILE A 87 -0.74 -19.58 -15.50
CA ILE A 87 -1.50 -19.80 -16.73
C ILE A 87 -1.31 -21.25 -17.18
N LYS A 88 -2.37 -21.87 -17.73
CA LYS A 88 -2.31 -23.21 -18.34
C LYS A 88 -1.47 -23.16 -19.63
N ASP A 89 -0.69 -24.21 -19.93
CA ASP A 89 0.23 -24.23 -21.07
C ASP A 89 -0.50 -24.09 -22.42
N GLU A 90 -0.64 -22.86 -22.93
CA GLU A 90 -1.55 -22.52 -24.01
C GLU A 90 -0.88 -21.58 -25.04
N LYS A 91 -0.32 -22.17 -26.10
CA LYS A 91 0.54 -21.45 -27.05
C LYS A 91 -0.23 -20.53 -28.00
N ASN A 92 -1.48 -20.81 -28.34
CA ASN A 92 -2.09 -20.19 -29.52
C ASN A 92 -2.58 -18.76 -29.28
N LEU A 93 -3.29 -18.47 -28.18
CA LEU A 93 -3.75 -17.10 -27.94
C LEU A 93 -2.64 -16.15 -27.46
N LEU A 94 -1.68 -16.67 -26.69
CA LEU A 94 -0.49 -15.90 -26.34
C LEU A 94 0.30 -15.46 -27.59
N ASN A 95 0.39 -16.32 -28.61
CA ASN A 95 1.01 -15.96 -29.89
C ASN A 95 0.24 -14.84 -30.63
N ASN A 96 -1.09 -14.81 -30.54
CA ASN A 96 -1.89 -13.73 -31.15
C ASN A 96 -1.60 -12.39 -30.47
N LEU A 97 -1.59 -12.37 -29.12
CA LEU A 97 -1.25 -11.18 -28.36
C LEU A 97 0.19 -10.74 -28.66
N GLU A 98 1.14 -11.66 -28.67
CA GLU A 98 2.54 -11.39 -29.01
C GLU A 98 2.68 -10.81 -30.43
N THR A 99 1.89 -11.31 -31.38
CA THR A 99 1.85 -10.78 -32.76
C THR A 99 1.39 -9.32 -32.79
N GLU A 100 0.37 -8.94 -32.01
CA GLU A 100 -0.06 -7.54 -31.92
C GLU A 100 0.96 -6.66 -31.20
N ILE A 101 1.58 -7.16 -30.12
CA ILE A 101 2.67 -6.47 -29.42
C ILE A 101 3.85 -6.20 -30.36
N ASN A 102 4.21 -7.15 -31.22
CA ASN A 102 5.30 -7.01 -32.18
C ASN A 102 5.05 -5.91 -33.24
N LYS A 103 3.80 -5.49 -33.45
CA LYS A 103 3.44 -4.36 -34.33
C LYS A 103 3.59 -2.99 -33.65
N ILE A 104 3.78 -2.97 -32.34
CA ILE A 104 3.99 -1.73 -31.58
C ILE A 104 5.46 -1.34 -31.68
N SER A 105 5.73 -0.06 -32.00
CA SER A 105 7.09 0.48 -31.97
C SER A 105 7.55 0.58 -30.53
N LEU A 106 8.34 -0.40 -30.10
CA LEU A 106 9.05 -0.40 -28.83
C LEU A 106 10.52 -0.13 -29.14
N ASP A 107 11.00 1.03 -28.70
CA ASP A 107 12.38 1.43 -28.87
C ASP A 107 13.25 0.80 -27.78
N ASP A 108 14.44 0.35 -28.15
CA ASP A 108 15.50 0.14 -27.16
C ASP A 108 15.83 1.49 -26.54
N ASP A 109 15.79 1.59 -25.22
CA ASP A 109 16.30 2.75 -24.52
C ASP A 109 17.40 2.37 -23.54
N ILE A 110 17.92 3.38 -22.85
CA ILE A 110 19.03 3.24 -21.90
C ILE A 110 18.66 2.29 -20.74
N TYR A 111 17.36 2.12 -20.45
CA TYR A 111 16.88 1.45 -19.24
C TYR A 111 16.41 0.03 -19.51
N SER A 112 15.79 -0.26 -20.65
CA SER A 112 15.35 -1.62 -20.97
C SER A 112 15.38 -1.97 -22.46
N LYS A 113 15.75 -3.22 -22.73
CA LYS A 113 15.75 -3.83 -24.06
C LYS A 113 14.31 -4.02 -24.56
N LYS A 114 14.11 -3.93 -25.87
CA LYS A 114 12.82 -4.19 -26.53
C LYS A 114 12.19 -5.51 -26.11
N GLU A 115 12.97 -6.58 -26.01
CA GLU A 115 12.46 -7.91 -25.60
C GLU A 115 11.95 -7.93 -24.15
N PHE A 116 12.62 -7.20 -23.25
CA PHE A 116 12.12 -7.01 -21.87
C PHE A 116 10.77 -6.28 -21.88
N LYS A 117 10.64 -5.18 -22.64
CA LYS A 117 9.39 -4.42 -22.74
C LYS A 117 8.23 -5.24 -23.29
N LYS A 118 8.49 -6.12 -24.27
CA LYS A 118 7.47 -7.05 -24.80
C LYS A 118 7.01 -8.03 -23.73
N ALA A 119 7.95 -8.70 -23.07
CA ALA A 119 7.65 -9.63 -21.98
C ALA A 119 6.87 -8.93 -20.85
N LEU A 120 7.28 -7.71 -20.51
CA LEU A 120 6.67 -6.86 -19.50
C LEU A 120 5.23 -6.50 -19.85
N LEU A 121 4.98 -6.05 -21.08
CA LEU A 121 3.62 -5.72 -21.55
C LEU A 121 2.72 -6.95 -21.50
N MET A 122 3.20 -8.09 -21.98
CA MET A 122 2.44 -9.34 -21.98
C MET A 122 2.11 -9.79 -20.54
N GLN A 123 3.08 -9.72 -19.63
CA GLN A 123 2.87 -10.02 -18.22
C GLN A 123 1.85 -9.06 -17.57
N ASN A 124 1.92 -7.75 -17.86
CA ASN A 124 0.97 -6.76 -17.34
C ASN A 124 -0.46 -7.02 -17.84
N ILE A 125 -0.64 -7.39 -19.11
CA ILE A 125 -1.96 -7.71 -19.69
C ILE A 125 -2.53 -8.97 -19.03
N ILE A 126 -1.75 -10.05 -18.93
CA ILE A 126 -2.17 -11.30 -18.27
C ILE A 126 -2.56 -11.03 -16.82
N ALA A 127 -1.74 -10.27 -16.09
CA ALA A 127 -2.03 -9.91 -14.71
C ALA A 127 -3.32 -9.11 -14.55
N SER A 128 -3.57 -8.15 -15.45
CA SER A 128 -4.76 -7.28 -15.42
C SER A 128 -6.04 -7.99 -15.87
N THR A 129 -5.93 -9.12 -16.58
CA THR A 129 -7.04 -10.06 -16.79
C THR A 129 -7.49 -10.70 -15.47
N ILE A 130 -6.54 -11.11 -14.62
CA ILE A 130 -6.85 -11.81 -13.36
C ILE A 130 -7.27 -10.81 -12.27
N ASN A 131 -6.57 -9.68 -12.14
CA ASN A 131 -6.96 -8.60 -11.25
C ASN A 131 -7.64 -7.47 -12.03
N ILE A 132 -8.91 -7.66 -12.35
CA ILE A 132 -9.73 -6.75 -13.18
C ILE A 132 -9.91 -5.40 -12.45
N SER A 133 -8.97 -4.49 -12.66
CA SER A 133 -8.98 -3.14 -12.11
C SER A 133 -8.12 -2.23 -12.97
N ALA A 134 -8.74 -1.18 -13.52
CA ALA A 134 -7.97 -0.13 -14.19
C ALA A 134 -7.04 0.60 -13.21
N TYR A 135 -7.46 0.78 -11.96
CA TYR A 135 -6.59 1.41 -10.97
C TYR A 135 -5.36 0.54 -10.68
N GLY A 136 -5.55 -0.76 -10.47
CA GLY A 136 -4.47 -1.72 -10.28
C GLY A 136 -3.58 -1.91 -11.51
N ALA A 137 -4.10 -1.65 -12.71
CA ALA A 137 -3.30 -1.67 -13.94
C ALA A 137 -2.36 -0.45 -14.06
N SER A 138 -2.39 0.54 -13.17
CA SER A 138 -1.59 1.76 -13.28
C SER A 138 -0.12 1.62 -12.86
N SER A 139 0.19 0.71 -11.92
CA SER A 139 1.56 0.44 -11.47
C SER A 139 1.66 -0.96 -10.84
N ASP A 140 2.87 -1.39 -10.48
CA ASP A 140 3.05 -2.62 -9.68
C ASP A 140 2.46 -2.46 -8.27
N ASN A 141 2.59 -1.28 -7.66
CA ASN A 141 2.12 -1.02 -6.30
C ASN A 141 0.60 -1.04 -6.21
N GLU A 142 -0.04 -0.34 -7.15
CA GLU A 142 -1.50 -0.31 -7.24
C GLU A 142 -2.05 -1.70 -7.58
N PHE A 143 -1.33 -2.48 -8.41
CA PHE A 143 -1.70 -3.86 -8.68
C PHE A 143 -1.69 -4.72 -7.41
N PHE A 144 -0.66 -4.58 -6.58
CA PHE A 144 -0.57 -5.29 -5.31
C PHE A 144 -1.71 -4.89 -4.38
N ALA A 145 -1.90 -3.60 -4.15
CA ALA A 145 -2.93 -3.08 -3.25
C ALA A 145 -4.35 -3.49 -3.66
N GLU A 146 -4.69 -3.38 -4.95
CA GLU A 146 -5.97 -3.85 -5.48
C GLU A 146 -6.12 -5.37 -5.33
N SER A 147 -5.08 -6.16 -5.65
CA SER A 147 -5.16 -7.62 -5.48
C SER A 147 -5.37 -8.04 -4.02
N PHE A 148 -4.78 -7.29 -3.08
CA PHE A 148 -4.94 -7.52 -1.64
C PHE A 148 -6.38 -7.22 -1.20
N ALA A 149 -6.95 -6.11 -1.70
CA ALA A 149 -8.34 -5.78 -1.46
C ALA A 149 -9.30 -6.82 -2.06
N LYS A 150 -9.08 -7.25 -3.31
CA LYS A 150 -9.83 -8.34 -3.94
C LYS A 150 -9.74 -9.63 -3.15
N TRP A 151 -8.54 -10.02 -2.72
CA TRP A 151 -8.33 -11.24 -1.92
C TRP A 151 -9.18 -11.25 -0.66
N LEU A 152 -9.09 -10.17 0.14
CA LEU A 152 -9.70 -10.11 1.46
C LEU A 152 -11.20 -9.86 1.42
N LEU A 153 -11.68 -9.07 0.47
CA LEU A 153 -13.04 -8.53 0.49
C LEU A 153 -14.01 -9.22 -0.48
N THR A 154 -13.56 -9.99 -1.48
CA THR A 154 -14.51 -10.60 -2.44
C THR A 154 -15.51 -11.53 -1.72
N PRO A 155 -16.84 -11.30 -1.86
CA PRO A 155 -17.87 -12.18 -1.30
C PRO A 155 -17.77 -13.62 -1.81
N ASP A 156 -18.13 -14.60 -0.97
CA ASP A 156 -18.02 -16.02 -1.31
C ASP A 156 -18.79 -16.41 -2.58
N ASP A 157 -19.94 -15.80 -2.83
CA ASP A 157 -20.76 -16.04 -4.03
C ASP A 157 -20.15 -15.43 -5.32
N GLN A 158 -19.14 -14.58 -5.19
CA GLN A 158 -18.41 -13.94 -6.28
C GLN A 158 -16.99 -14.43 -6.46
N LYS A 159 -16.51 -15.29 -5.54
CA LYS A 159 -15.19 -15.93 -5.67
C LYS A 159 -15.16 -16.79 -6.93
N ASN A 160 -14.26 -16.41 -7.84
CA ASN A 160 -14.08 -17.00 -9.15
C ASN A 160 -12.64 -17.50 -9.34
N ARG A 161 -12.32 -18.07 -10.51
CA ARG A 161 -10.96 -18.55 -10.81
C ARG A 161 -9.91 -17.45 -10.62
N SER A 162 -10.20 -16.23 -11.05
CA SER A 162 -9.29 -15.08 -10.87
C SER A 162 -8.98 -14.82 -9.39
N TRP A 163 -9.98 -14.84 -8.52
CA TRP A 163 -9.78 -14.76 -7.07
C TRP A 163 -9.02 -15.98 -6.54
N GLU A 164 -9.27 -17.18 -7.07
CA GLU A 164 -8.59 -18.42 -6.66
C GLU A 164 -7.07 -18.36 -6.86
N ILE A 165 -6.62 -17.83 -8.00
CA ILE A 165 -5.19 -17.59 -8.28
C ILE A 165 -4.59 -16.63 -7.25
N ILE A 166 -5.29 -15.52 -6.97
CA ILE A 166 -4.85 -14.52 -6.00
C ILE A 166 -4.82 -15.10 -4.58
N ASN A 167 -5.81 -15.90 -4.20
CA ASN A 167 -5.85 -16.56 -2.90
C ASN A 167 -4.69 -17.53 -2.72
N ASP A 168 -4.35 -18.30 -3.77
CA ASP A 168 -3.20 -19.19 -3.72
C ASP A 168 -1.88 -18.45 -3.49
N PHE A 169 -1.71 -17.27 -4.09
CA PHE A 169 -0.57 -16.41 -3.79
C PHE A 169 -0.54 -16.01 -2.32
N TYR A 170 -1.60 -15.41 -1.80
CA TYR A 170 -1.62 -14.87 -0.43
C TYR A 170 -1.58 -15.94 0.67
N THR A 171 -2.09 -17.15 0.40
CA THR A 171 -2.12 -18.23 1.40
C THR A 171 -0.91 -19.16 1.33
N THR A 172 -0.14 -19.15 0.23
CA THR A 172 0.93 -20.14 -0.01
C THR A 172 2.29 -19.50 -0.30
N ILE A 173 2.30 -18.48 -1.17
CA ILE A 173 3.53 -17.87 -1.67
C ILE A 173 3.93 -16.70 -0.76
N MET A 174 3.00 -15.78 -0.51
CA MET A 174 3.26 -14.55 0.23
C MET A 174 3.78 -14.80 1.66
N PRO A 175 3.27 -15.77 2.46
CA PRO A 175 3.80 -16.05 3.79
C PRO A 175 5.30 -16.43 3.75
N LYS A 176 5.73 -17.16 2.71
CA LYS A 176 7.12 -17.57 2.53
C LYS A 176 8.00 -16.39 2.15
N LEU A 177 7.57 -15.59 1.17
CA LEU A 177 8.28 -14.38 0.76
C LEU A 177 8.41 -13.40 1.93
N ILE A 178 7.28 -13.08 2.58
CA ILE A 178 7.27 -12.05 3.60
C ILE A 178 7.98 -12.47 4.87
N SER A 179 8.11 -13.76 5.20
CA SER A 179 8.88 -14.21 6.38
C SER A 179 10.36 -13.82 6.37
N THR A 180 10.90 -13.52 5.18
CA THR A 180 12.34 -13.38 4.96
C THR A 180 12.85 -11.95 4.80
N GLY A 181 11.97 -10.95 4.72
CA GLY A 181 12.28 -9.50 4.73
C GLY A 181 13.50 -9.06 3.95
N ARG A 182 13.26 -8.61 2.73
CA ARG A 182 14.30 -8.54 1.71
C ARG A 182 14.49 -7.15 1.15
N VAL A 183 15.72 -6.91 0.75
CA VAL A 183 16.11 -5.89 -0.22
C VAL A 183 16.49 -6.63 -1.50
N ILE A 184 16.14 -6.14 -2.69
CA ILE A 184 16.41 -6.89 -3.92
C ILE A 184 17.92 -6.93 -4.21
N THR A 185 18.49 -8.13 -4.14
CA THR A 185 19.82 -8.50 -4.66
C THR A 185 19.69 -9.64 -5.67
N ASP A 186 20.75 -9.95 -6.42
CA ASP A 186 20.77 -11.10 -7.34
C ASP A 186 20.44 -12.43 -6.62
N LYS A 187 20.91 -12.59 -5.38
CA LYS A 187 20.60 -13.77 -4.55
C LYS A 187 19.12 -13.82 -4.18
N ASP A 188 18.53 -12.68 -3.84
CA ASP A 188 17.10 -12.59 -3.53
C ASP A 188 16.23 -12.90 -4.74
N ILE A 189 16.64 -12.48 -5.94
CA ILE A 189 15.93 -12.80 -7.20
C ILE A 189 15.82 -14.32 -7.39
N GLU A 190 16.92 -15.06 -7.22
CA GLU A 190 16.91 -16.51 -7.39
C GLU A 190 16.10 -17.21 -6.29
N GLU A 191 16.12 -16.69 -5.06
CA GLU A 191 15.30 -17.24 -3.98
C GLU A 191 13.80 -16.97 -4.20
N ILE A 192 13.42 -15.79 -4.70
CA ILE A 192 12.04 -15.47 -5.08
C ILE A 192 11.56 -16.44 -6.17
N LYS A 193 12.35 -16.63 -7.24
CA LYS A 193 12.04 -17.60 -8.30
C LYS A 193 11.83 -19.00 -7.71
N THR A 194 12.75 -19.43 -6.84
CA THR A 194 12.68 -20.74 -6.16
C THR A 194 11.40 -20.87 -5.34
N ILE A 195 11.04 -19.86 -4.55
CA ILE A 195 9.81 -19.87 -3.72
C ILE A 195 8.57 -19.96 -4.62
N VAL A 196 8.50 -19.18 -5.69
CA VAL A 196 7.36 -19.22 -6.62
C VAL A 196 7.30 -20.58 -7.33
N GLN A 197 8.36 -20.98 -8.04
CA GLN A 197 8.37 -22.19 -8.86
C GLN A 197 8.13 -23.48 -8.06
N ASN A 198 8.76 -23.62 -6.89
CA ASN A 198 8.59 -24.83 -6.07
C ASN A 198 7.19 -24.97 -5.48
N ASN A 199 6.43 -23.89 -5.41
CA ASN A 199 5.11 -23.87 -4.79
C ASN A 199 3.97 -23.69 -5.79
N SER A 200 4.24 -23.33 -7.04
CA SER A 200 3.22 -23.07 -8.07
C SER A 200 2.78 -24.29 -8.89
N SER A 201 3.48 -25.42 -8.84
CA SER A 201 3.22 -26.56 -9.73
C SER A 201 1.90 -27.29 -9.42
N SER A 202 1.48 -27.32 -8.16
CA SER A 202 0.23 -27.94 -7.72
C SER A 202 -0.92 -26.94 -7.49
N LEU A 203 -0.67 -25.65 -7.73
CA LEU A 203 -1.66 -24.59 -7.51
C LEU A 203 -2.58 -24.43 -8.71
N THR A 204 -3.69 -23.75 -8.47
CA THR A 204 -4.71 -23.51 -9.49
C THR A 204 -4.10 -22.81 -10.70
N LYS A 205 -4.53 -23.21 -11.90
CA LYS A 205 -4.17 -22.58 -13.17
C LYS A 205 -5.38 -21.87 -13.77
N TYR A 206 -5.10 -20.76 -14.45
CA TYR A 206 -6.08 -19.97 -15.21
C TYR A 206 -5.99 -20.36 -16.69
N ASP A 207 -7.15 -20.60 -17.31
CA ASP A 207 -7.28 -21.01 -18.72
C ASP A 207 -7.58 -19.78 -19.58
N LEU A 208 -6.63 -19.41 -20.44
CA LEU A 208 -6.79 -18.26 -21.33
C LEU A 208 -7.50 -18.64 -22.64
N ASP A 209 -7.49 -19.92 -23.00
CA ASP A 209 -8.07 -20.52 -24.21
C ASP A 209 -9.58 -20.77 -24.12
N LEU A 210 -10.23 -20.56 -22.96
CA LEU A 210 -11.69 -20.59 -22.87
C LEU A 210 -12.30 -19.60 -23.86
N THR A 211 -13.18 -20.09 -24.73
CA THR A 211 -13.85 -19.27 -25.77
C THR A 211 -15.22 -18.75 -25.36
N SER A 212 -15.74 -19.21 -24.22
CA SER A 212 -17.04 -18.80 -23.67
C SER A 212 -17.08 -18.99 -22.16
N ALA A 213 -17.94 -18.23 -21.49
CA ALA A 213 -18.19 -18.41 -20.06
C ALA A 213 -18.78 -19.81 -19.78
N SER A 214 -18.61 -20.30 -18.55
CA SER A 214 -19.21 -21.56 -18.13
C SER A 214 -20.75 -21.52 -18.24
N SER A 215 -21.39 -22.70 -18.31
CA SER A 215 -22.86 -22.78 -18.39
C SER A 215 -23.59 -22.23 -17.16
N ASN A 216 -22.88 -22.07 -16.04
CA ASN A 216 -23.39 -21.46 -14.81
C ASN A 216 -22.37 -20.42 -14.32
N PRO A 217 -22.27 -19.26 -15.00
CA PRO A 217 -21.24 -18.27 -14.72
C PRO A 217 -21.48 -17.61 -13.37
N VAL A 218 -20.40 -17.28 -12.66
CA VAL A 218 -20.46 -16.42 -11.47
C VAL A 218 -20.95 -15.03 -11.88
N ASP A 219 -21.92 -14.49 -11.15
CA ASP A 219 -22.37 -13.11 -11.34
C ASP A 219 -21.46 -12.15 -10.58
N LEU A 220 -20.54 -11.52 -11.31
CA LEU A 220 -19.54 -10.59 -10.76
C LEU A 220 -20.11 -9.20 -10.46
N LYS A 221 -21.40 -8.95 -10.72
CA LYS A 221 -22.10 -7.70 -10.42
C LYS A 221 -21.51 -6.44 -11.09
N TYR A 222 -20.83 -6.59 -12.23
CA TYR A 222 -20.48 -5.45 -13.06
C TYR A 222 -21.75 -4.91 -13.75
N ALA A 223 -21.76 -3.62 -14.13
CA ALA A 223 -22.95 -2.97 -14.71
C ALA A 223 -23.46 -3.71 -15.96
N ASN A 224 -22.53 -4.26 -16.74
CA ASN A 224 -22.83 -5.13 -17.85
C ASN A 224 -21.85 -6.30 -17.83
N ASN A 225 -22.36 -7.52 -17.60
CA ASN A 225 -21.53 -8.73 -17.56
C ASN A 225 -20.84 -9.04 -18.90
N GLN A 226 -21.21 -8.33 -19.97
CA GLN A 226 -20.52 -8.37 -21.26
C GLN A 226 -19.34 -7.39 -21.35
N GLN A 227 -19.28 -6.33 -20.53
CA GLN A 227 -18.26 -5.26 -20.60
C GLN A 227 -17.24 -5.34 -19.45
N ILE A 228 -16.88 -6.56 -19.05
CA ILE A 228 -15.93 -6.81 -17.96
C ILE A 228 -14.52 -6.88 -18.53
N GLY A 229 -13.59 -6.07 -18.02
CA GLY A 229 -12.22 -6.01 -18.51
C GLY A 229 -12.17 -5.77 -20.02
N TRP A 230 -11.65 -6.76 -20.77
CA TRP A 230 -11.56 -6.70 -22.23
C TRP A 230 -12.68 -7.47 -22.97
N LEU A 231 -13.68 -8.05 -22.27
CA LEU A 231 -14.57 -9.10 -22.80
C LEU A 231 -15.49 -8.67 -23.96
N ASN A 232 -15.90 -7.41 -24.06
CA ASN A 232 -16.58 -6.89 -25.25
C ASN A 232 -16.25 -5.41 -25.42
N PHE A 233 -15.23 -5.15 -26.22
CA PHE A 233 -14.88 -3.80 -26.63
C PHE A 233 -15.63 -3.44 -27.92
N THR A 234 -16.52 -2.46 -27.84
CA THR A 234 -17.16 -1.87 -29.01
C THR A 234 -16.49 -0.54 -29.35
N ASP A 235 -16.54 -0.15 -30.63
CA ASP A 235 -15.86 1.04 -31.15
C ASP A 235 -16.31 2.37 -30.51
N ASP A 236 -17.47 2.37 -29.84
CA ASP A 236 -18.07 3.55 -29.21
C ASP A 236 -17.59 3.84 -27.77
N ILE A 237 -16.78 2.98 -27.15
CA ILE A 237 -16.46 3.10 -25.71
C ILE A 237 -14.98 3.39 -25.47
N LYS A 238 -14.53 4.56 -25.97
CA LYS A 238 -13.24 5.17 -25.58
C LYS A 238 -13.13 5.44 -24.07
N GLU A 239 -14.23 5.35 -23.34
CA GLU A 239 -14.32 5.59 -21.90
C GLU A 239 -14.45 4.30 -21.06
N SER A 240 -14.28 3.12 -21.66
CA SER A 240 -14.34 1.87 -20.89
C SER A 240 -13.10 1.75 -20.01
N TYR A 241 -13.23 1.26 -18.78
CA TYR A 241 -12.04 1.01 -17.96
C TYR A 241 -11.18 -0.13 -18.49
N GLY A 242 -11.71 -1.01 -19.35
CA GLY A 242 -10.89 -1.89 -20.17
C GLY A 242 -9.94 -1.10 -21.08
N TYR A 243 -10.38 -0.04 -21.74
CA TYR A 243 -9.47 0.82 -22.50
C TYR A 243 -8.40 1.46 -21.61
N VAL A 244 -8.82 2.01 -20.47
CA VAL A 244 -7.93 2.68 -19.51
C VAL A 244 -6.87 1.72 -18.96
N ALA A 245 -7.28 0.53 -18.53
CA ALA A 245 -6.39 -0.51 -18.02
C ALA A 245 -5.35 -0.95 -19.05
N MET A 246 -5.74 -1.11 -20.32
CA MET A 246 -4.83 -1.55 -21.39
C MET A 246 -3.79 -0.46 -21.67
N ASN A 247 -4.23 0.79 -21.69
CA ASN A 247 -3.31 1.92 -21.83
C ASN A 247 -2.35 1.99 -20.64
N TYR A 248 -2.82 1.73 -19.42
CA TYR A 248 -1.94 1.69 -18.26
C TYR A 248 -0.93 0.54 -18.28
N CYS A 249 -1.33 -0.66 -18.72
CA CYS A 249 -0.41 -1.78 -18.96
C CYS A 249 0.76 -1.38 -19.88
N TYR A 250 0.47 -0.55 -20.89
CA TYR A 250 1.47 -0.01 -21.81
C TYR A 250 2.29 1.13 -21.21
N THR A 251 1.68 2.09 -20.50
CA THR A 251 2.44 3.21 -19.93
C THR A 251 3.42 2.76 -18.85
N GLN A 252 3.16 1.64 -18.18
CA GLN A 252 4.11 1.01 -17.25
C GLN A 252 5.45 0.63 -17.88
N LEU A 253 5.54 0.49 -19.21
CA LEU A 253 6.82 0.24 -19.90
C LEU A 253 7.81 1.41 -19.78
N TYR A 254 7.32 2.59 -19.44
CA TYR A 254 8.10 3.82 -19.40
C TYR A 254 7.93 4.47 -18.03
N TRP A 255 8.76 4.03 -17.06
CA TRP A 255 8.84 4.58 -15.71
C TRP A 255 8.99 6.12 -15.64
N ALA A 256 9.37 6.78 -16.74
CA ALA A 256 9.56 8.22 -16.84
C ALA A 256 8.69 8.88 -17.92
N ARG A 257 7.60 9.53 -17.48
CA ARG A 257 7.12 10.87 -17.92
C ARG A 257 6.97 11.17 -19.41
N ARG A 258 6.80 10.20 -20.30
CA ARG A 258 6.26 10.48 -21.63
C ARG A 258 4.79 10.08 -21.65
N SER A 259 3.93 10.99 -22.09
CA SER A 259 2.54 10.72 -22.46
C SER A 259 2.51 9.86 -23.73
N LEU A 260 3.06 8.65 -23.65
CA LEU A 260 3.01 7.65 -24.69
C LEU A 260 1.70 6.89 -24.50
N ASN A 261 0.69 7.34 -25.21
CA ASN A 261 -0.52 6.56 -25.37
C ASN A 261 -0.35 5.70 -26.63
N LEU A 262 -0.76 4.45 -26.55
CA LEU A 262 -1.00 3.68 -27.75
C LEU A 262 -2.07 4.40 -28.58
N ASN A 263 -1.92 4.37 -29.90
CA ASN A 263 -3.01 4.87 -30.73
C ASN A 263 -4.22 3.93 -30.59
N PHE A 264 -5.41 4.47 -30.89
CA PHE A 264 -6.67 3.73 -30.72
C PHE A 264 -6.68 2.37 -31.43
N ASN A 265 -6.08 2.26 -32.62
CA ASN A 265 -6.05 1.01 -33.37
C ASN A 265 -5.15 -0.04 -32.71
N GLN A 266 -4.01 0.38 -32.14
CA GLN A 266 -3.12 -0.51 -31.39
C GLN A 266 -3.83 -1.06 -30.14
N LEU A 267 -4.52 -0.20 -29.39
CA LEU A 267 -5.31 -0.62 -28.22
C LEU A 267 -6.44 -1.57 -28.61
N LYS A 268 -7.20 -1.23 -29.65
CA LYS A 268 -8.26 -2.09 -30.18
C LYS A 268 -7.74 -3.47 -30.55
N ASN A 269 -6.59 -3.55 -31.21
CA ASN A 269 -5.98 -4.82 -31.59
C ASN A 269 -5.53 -5.65 -30.39
N LEU A 270 -4.86 -5.04 -29.40
CA LEU A 270 -4.47 -5.72 -28.17
C LEU A 270 -5.69 -6.27 -27.43
N ILE A 271 -6.71 -5.43 -27.25
CA ILE A 271 -7.97 -5.83 -26.60
C ILE A 271 -8.65 -6.97 -27.34
N SER A 272 -8.71 -6.90 -28.68
CA SER A 272 -9.28 -7.96 -29.50
C SER A 272 -8.51 -9.28 -29.36
N ALA A 273 -7.18 -9.20 -29.28
CA ALA A 273 -6.31 -10.37 -29.09
C ALA A 273 -6.43 -10.98 -27.68
N SER A 274 -6.85 -10.21 -26.68
CA SER A 274 -6.98 -10.65 -25.27
C SER A 274 -8.43 -10.81 -24.81
N GLN A 275 -9.43 -10.66 -25.68
CA GLN A 275 -10.85 -10.62 -25.30
C GLN A 275 -11.30 -11.92 -24.60
N SER A 276 -10.87 -13.08 -25.12
CA SER A 276 -11.23 -14.38 -24.57
C SER A 276 -10.59 -14.68 -23.21
N PHE A 277 -9.53 -13.98 -22.83
CA PHE A 277 -8.85 -14.18 -21.55
C PHE A 277 -9.77 -13.97 -20.36
N MET A 278 -10.86 -13.22 -20.53
CA MET A 278 -11.81 -12.93 -19.46
C MET A 278 -12.72 -14.10 -19.10
N TYR A 279 -12.85 -15.13 -19.94
CA TYR A 279 -13.89 -16.14 -19.77
C TYR A 279 -13.72 -17.02 -18.53
N ASP A 280 -12.50 -17.31 -18.09
CA ASP A 280 -12.27 -18.11 -16.88
C ASP A 280 -12.55 -17.31 -15.59
N SER A 281 -12.62 -15.97 -15.66
CA SER A 281 -13.10 -15.13 -14.55
C SER A 281 -14.58 -15.38 -14.21
N PHE A 282 -15.34 -16.06 -15.07
CA PHE A 282 -16.71 -16.48 -14.76
C PHE A 282 -16.81 -17.90 -14.19
N THR A 283 -15.69 -18.63 -14.12
CA THR A 283 -15.64 -19.94 -13.49
C THR A 283 -15.63 -19.76 -11.98
N LYS A 284 -16.53 -20.46 -11.29
CA LYS A 284 -16.59 -20.44 -9.82
C LYS A 284 -15.29 -20.94 -9.21
N ALA A 285 -14.81 -20.27 -8.16
CA ALA A 285 -13.69 -20.77 -7.37
C ALA A 285 -14.03 -22.14 -6.78
N SER A 286 -13.02 -22.99 -6.62
CA SER A 286 -13.22 -24.30 -5.98
C SER A 286 -13.61 -24.14 -4.50
N GLU A 287 -14.54 -24.97 -4.02
CA GLU A 287 -14.95 -24.98 -2.61
C GLU A 287 -13.76 -25.25 -1.67
N SER A 288 -12.80 -26.07 -2.12
CA SER A 288 -11.55 -26.30 -1.40
C SER A 288 -10.74 -25.03 -1.19
N ASN A 289 -10.72 -24.13 -2.18
CA ASN A 289 -9.94 -22.91 -2.11
C ASN A 289 -10.64 -21.82 -1.29
N ILE A 290 -11.97 -21.74 -1.38
CA ILE A 290 -12.78 -20.90 -0.47
C ILE A 290 -12.57 -21.37 0.99
N LYS A 291 -12.62 -22.68 1.24
CA LYS A 291 -12.31 -23.24 2.57
C LYS A 291 -10.89 -22.91 3.00
N LYS A 292 -9.89 -23.05 2.12
CA LYS A 292 -8.49 -22.70 2.40
C LYS A 292 -8.34 -21.25 2.85
N PHE A 293 -9.03 -20.30 2.23
CA PHE A 293 -9.05 -18.90 2.67
C PHE A 293 -9.63 -18.75 4.07
N ASN A 294 -10.81 -19.33 4.32
CA ASN A 294 -11.47 -19.24 5.62
C ASN A 294 -10.66 -19.90 6.74
N ASP A 295 -10.01 -21.04 6.45
CA ASP A 295 -9.13 -21.75 7.39
C ASP A 295 -7.79 -21.02 7.59
N PHE A 296 -7.36 -20.19 6.64
CA PHE A 296 -6.13 -19.41 6.75
C PHE A 296 -6.27 -18.28 7.78
N ASN A 297 -7.49 -17.79 8.00
CA ASN A 297 -7.75 -16.83 9.07
C ASN A 297 -7.57 -17.47 10.46
N ASP A 298 -6.51 -17.08 11.15
CA ASP A 298 -6.21 -17.59 12.49
C ASP A 298 -7.23 -17.17 13.55
N ASN A 299 -8.05 -16.14 13.28
CA ASN A 299 -8.94 -15.51 14.26
C ASN A 299 -8.20 -15.16 15.57
N HIS A 300 -6.95 -14.71 15.44
CA HIS A 300 -6.04 -14.49 16.56
C HIS A 300 -6.53 -13.40 17.53
N PHE A 301 -7.11 -12.33 17.00
CA PHE A 301 -7.70 -11.25 17.77
C PHE A 301 -9.23 -11.33 17.77
N THR A 302 -9.81 -10.83 18.86
CA THR A 302 -11.15 -10.21 18.89
C THR A 302 -11.02 -8.70 18.64
N PHE A 303 -12.11 -8.00 18.30
CA PHE A 303 -12.03 -6.55 18.09
C PHE A 303 -11.54 -5.80 19.35
N ALA A 304 -11.99 -6.20 20.54
CA ALA A 304 -11.56 -5.58 21.80
C ALA A 304 -10.06 -5.81 22.07
N SER A 305 -9.58 -7.05 21.93
CA SER A 305 -8.15 -7.34 22.12
C SER A 305 -7.27 -6.69 21.06
N LEU A 306 -7.77 -6.54 19.82
CA LEU A 306 -7.08 -5.84 18.75
C LEU A 306 -6.92 -4.34 19.06
N ASP A 307 -8.00 -3.70 19.52
CA ASP A 307 -7.97 -2.29 19.90
C ASP A 307 -6.95 -2.03 21.02
N GLU A 308 -6.97 -2.84 22.09
CA GLU A 308 -5.99 -2.76 23.18
C GLU A 308 -4.56 -2.99 22.69
N PHE A 309 -4.37 -4.00 21.84
CA PHE A 309 -3.08 -4.34 21.25
C PHE A 309 -2.51 -3.17 20.44
N LEU A 310 -3.30 -2.56 19.56
CA LEU A 310 -2.85 -1.46 18.70
C LEU A 310 -2.63 -0.17 19.49
N ILE A 311 -3.50 0.16 20.44
CA ILE A 311 -3.33 1.33 21.31
C ILE A 311 -1.99 1.25 22.05
N LYS A 312 -1.70 0.11 22.68
CA LYS A 312 -0.46 -0.09 23.44
C LYS A 312 0.79 0.01 22.57
N ASN A 313 0.71 -0.42 21.32
CA ASN A 313 1.88 -0.54 20.44
C ASN A 313 2.05 0.62 19.46
N SER A 314 1.11 1.56 19.37
CA SER A 314 1.16 2.72 18.45
C SER A 314 1.33 4.06 19.17
N ILE A 315 1.84 4.06 20.40
CA ILE A 315 2.04 5.29 21.18
C ILE A 315 3.13 6.17 20.55
N ASP A 316 2.81 7.44 20.34
CA ASP A 316 3.67 8.48 19.80
C ASP A 316 4.56 9.14 20.87
N THR A 317 5.40 10.11 20.45
CA THR A 317 6.31 10.83 21.36
C THR A 317 5.61 11.65 22.45
N ASN A 318 4.31 11.95 22.29
CA ASN A 318 3.48 12.69 23.24
C ASN A 318 2.56 11.78 24.07
N GLY A 319 2.66 10.45 23.91
CA GLY A 319 1.80 9.50 24.63
C GLY A 319 0.43 9.28 23.98
N ILE A 320 0.23 9.71 22.73
CA ILE A 320 -1.01 9.54 21.96
C ILE A 320 -0.93 8.25 21.15
N ALA A 321 -1.97 7.41 21.20
CA ALA A 321 -2.06 6.24 20.33
C ALA A 321 -2.38 6.67 18.89
N GLN A 322 -1.48 6.36 17.97
CA GLN A 322 -1.64 6.68 16.54
C GLN A 322 -2.59 5.71 15.82
N ILE A 323 -2.91 4.59 16.46
CA ILE A 323 -3.87 3.60 15.96
C ILE A 323 -4.78 3.20 17.13
N SER A 324 -6.01 3.70 17.12
CA SER A 324 -7.05 3.35 18.10
C SER A 324 -8.37 3.05 17.36
N PRO A 325 -8.54 1.82 16.83
CA PRO A 325 -9.67 1.48 15.97
C PRO A 325 -11.03 1.81 16.58
N ASN A 326 -11.28 1.45 17.83
CA ASN A 326 -12.56 1.68 18.47
C ASN A 326 -12.86 3.19 18.60
N TYR A 327 -11.87 3.98 19.02
CA TYR A 327 -12.03 5.43 19.14
C TYR A 327 -12.21 6.11 17.78
N LEU A 328 -11.42 5.74 16.77
CA LEU A 328 -11.49 6.30 15.42
C LEU A 328 -12.83 5.97 14.76
N ILE A 329 -13.25 4.70 14.80
CA ILE A 329 -14.52 4.24 14.21
C ILE A 329 -15.72 4.89 14.91
N ASN A 330 -15.72 5.00 16.24
CA ASN A 330 -16.82 5.65 16.96
C ASN A 330 -16.86 7.16 16.69
N SER A 331 -15.70 7.81 16.59
CA SER A 331 -15.57 9.22 16.21
C SER A 331 -16.12 9.46 14.80
N PHE A 332 -15.74 8.60 13.84
CA PHE A 332 -16.28 8.59 12.48
C PHE A 332 -17.80 8.39 12.47
N ALA A 333 -18.30 7.38 13.17
CA ALA A 333 -19.73 7.10 13.25
C ALA A 333 -20.50 8.30 13.83
N ASN A 334 -19.99 8.93 14.89
CA ASN A 334 -20.61 10.10 15.49
C ASN A 334 -20.62 11.32 14.58
N TYR A 335 -19.61 11.47 13.73
CA TYR A 335 -19.55 12.51 12.70
C TYR A 335 -20.63 12.27 11.63
N TYR A 336 -20.71 11.06 11.08
CA TYR A 336 -21.60 10.74 9.96
C TYR A 336 -23.05 10.43 10.34
N LYS A 337 -23.35 9.99 11.56
CA LYS A 337 -24.75 9.82 12.04
C LYS A 337 -25.57 11.11 12.01
N LYS A 338 -24.89 12.26 12.03
CA LYS A 338 -25.52 13.59 12.02
C LYS A 338 -25.68 14.15 10.60
N LEU A 339 -25.14 13.46 9.60
CA LEU A 339 -25.11 13.91 8.22
C LEU A 339 -25.99 12.98 7.37
N SER A 340 -26.84 13.58 6.54
CA SER A 340 -27.56 12.86 5.49
C SER A 340 -26.83 13.07 4.17
N TRP A 341 -26.57 11.99 3.45
CA TRP A 341 -25.93 12.03 2.14
C TRP A 341 -26.92 11.58 1.08
N THR A 342 -26.85 12.19 -0.09
CA THR A 342 -27.66 11.80 -1.25
C THR A 342 -26.71 11.46 -2.40
N GLY A 343 -26.76 10.23 -2.86
CA GLY A 343 -25.95 9.78 -3.99
C GLY A 343 -26.11 8.28 -4.24
N SER A 344 -26.06 7.88 -5.51
CA SER A 344 -26.19 6.48 -5.90
C SER A 344 -25.06 5.61 -5.35
N ASP A 345 -23.87 6.19 -5.17
CA ASP A 345 -22.63 5.46 -4.82
C ASP A 345 -22.22 5.56 -3.35
N VAL A 346 -22.95 6.31 -2.51
CA VAL A 346 -22.61 6.52 -1.10
C VAL A 346 -23.72 6.06 -0.17
N ILE A 347 -23.36 5.58 1.02
CA ILE A 347 -24.30 5.19 2.07
C ILE A 347 -25.12 6.43 2.48
N ASP A 348 -26.44 6.35 2.33
CA ASP A 348 -27.34 7.50 2.49
C ASP A 348 -27.43 7.98 3.96
N ALA A 349 -27.34 7.02 4.89
CA ALA A 349 -27.33 7.29 6.33
C ALA A 349 -26.47 6.26 7.08
N TRP A 350 -25.54 6.77 7.90
CA TRP A 350 -24.71 5.92 8.76
C TRP A 350 -25.50 5.41 9.98
N ASN A 351 -25.37 4.13 10.29
CA ASN A 351 -26.06 3.48 11.41
C ASN A 351 -25.12 2.52 12.18
N ASP A 352 -25.66 1.84 13.19
CA ASP A 352 -24.87 0.91 14.01
C ASP A 352 -24.41 -0.33 13.22
N ASP A 353 -25.20 -0.81 12.26
CA ASP A 353 -24.82 -1.93 11.39
C ASP A 353 -23.59 -1.60 10.56
N TRP A 354 -23.50 -0.39 9.98
CA TRP A 354 -22.32 0.07 9.25
C TRP A 354 -21.10 0.22 10.15
N THR A 355 -21.32 0.65 11.39
CA THR A 355 -20.25 0.73 12.41
C THR A 355 -19.69 -0.65 12.68
N GLU A 356 -20.55 -1.65 12.89
CA GLU A 356 -20.13 -3.03 13.15
C GLU A 356 -19.46 -3.69 11.94
N LYS A 357 -19.97 -3.43 10.71
CA LYS A 357 -19.31 -3.88 9.48
C LYS A 357 -17.88 -3.33 9.35
N LEU A 358 -17.67 -2.04 9.64
CA LEU A 358 -16.33 -1.45 9.59
C LEU A 358 -15.41 -2.08 10.64
N LYS A 359 -15.90 -2.31 11.87
CA LYS A 359 -15.15 -3.03 12.91
C LYS A 359 -14.74 -4.43 12.46
N ASN A 360 -15.64 -5.16 11.83
CA ASN A 360 -15.37 -6.51 11.32
C ASN A 360 -14.36 -6.50 10.17
N VAL A 361 -14.39 -5.51 9.27
CA VAL A 361 -13.35 -5.36 8.24
C VAL A 361 -11.98 -5.10 8.88
N PHE A 362 -11.89 -4.21 9.86
CA PHE A 362 -10.64 -3.99 10.62
C PHE A 362 -10.15 -5.25 11.33
N LEU A 363 -11.06 -5.97 12.00
CA LEU A 363 -10.73 -7.19 12.71
C LEU A 363 -10.17 -8.26 11.76
N ASN A 364 -10.89 -8.51 10.67
CA ASN A 364 -10.48 -9.48 9.66
C ASN A 364 -9.13 -9.10 9.05
N LEU A 365 -8.94 -7.83 8.68
CA LEU A 365 -7.68 -7.33 8.16
C LEU A 365 -6.50 -7.72 9.05
N TYR A 366 -6.55 -7.41 10.35
CA TYR A 366 -5.45 -7.71 11.27
C TYR A 366 -5.29 -9.20 11.58
N ASN A 367 -6.37 -9.99 11.57
CA ASN A 367 -6.27 -11.44 11.71
C ASN A 367 -5.61 -12.10 10.50
N TYR A 368 -5.91 -11.65 9.28
CA TYR A 368 -5.22 -12.10 8.07
C TYR A 368 -3.76 -11.61 8.01
N LEU A 369 -3.46 -10.39 8.49
CA LEU A 369 -2.07 -9.95 8.67
C LEU A 369 -1.32 -10.86 9.63
N TYR A 370 -1.92 -11.22 10.77
CA TYR A 370 -1.30 -12.18 11.69
C TYR A 370 -1.10 -13.54 11.03
N ALA A 371 -2.06 -14.04 10.25
CA ALA A 371 -1.91 -15.30 9.53
C ALA A 371 -0.76 -15.26 8.49
N LEU A 372 -0.57 -14.13 7.80
CA LEU A 372 0.53 -13.92 6.86
C LEU A 372 1.91 -13.92 7.56
N PHE A 373 2.01 -13.28 8.72
CA PHE A 373 3.31 -13.08 9.39
C PHE A 373 3.64 -14.12 10.47
N LYS A 374 2.61 -14.68 11.12
CA LYS A 374 2.67 -15.47 12.36
C LYS A 374 3.51 -14.80 13.46
N ASN A 375 3.44 -13.46 13.53
CA ASN A 375 4.25 -12.66 14.44
C ASN A 375 3.57 -11.32 14.79
N GLU A 376 3.13 -11.16 16.04
CA GLU A 376 2.50 -9.93 16.52
C GLU A 376 3.42 -8.69 16.40
N ASN A 377 4.73 -8.85 16.59
CA ASN A 377 5.67 -7.72 16.45
C ASN A 377 5.76 -7.22 15.01
N TYR A 378 5.47 -8.09 14.03
CA TYR A 378 5.38 -7.67 12.63
C TYR A 378 4.04 -6.99 12.37
N VAL A 379 2.94 -7.59 12.83
CA VAL A 379 1.57 -7.05 12.69
C VAL A 379 1.48 -5.60 13.19
N LYS A 380 2.01 -5.31 14.38
CA LYS A 380 1.95 -3.95 14.95
C LYS A 380 2.81 -2.92 14.22
N ASN A 381 3.79 -3.35 13.44
CA ASN A 381 4.77 -2.49 12.76
C ASN A 381 4.50 -2.37 11.25
N VAL A 382 3.40 -2.95 10.74
CA VAL A 382 2.97 -2.79 9.33
C VAL A 382 2.68 -1.32 9.03
N ILE A 383 1.93 -0.66 9.90
CA ILE A 383 1.69 0.79 9.87
C ILE A 383 2.07 1.42 11.21
N SER A 384 2.56 2.66 11.18
CA SER A 384 2.86 3.46 12.36
C SER A 384 1.70 4.36 12.80
N GLY A 385 0.74 4.62 11.91
CA GLY A 385 -0.41 5.47 12.21
C GLY A 385 -1.52 5.35 11.17
N LEU A 386 -2.73 5.71 11.60
CA LEU A 386 -3.92 5.78 10.75
C LEU A 386 -4.68 7.08 11.03
N VAL A 387 -4.86 7.90 10.00
CA VAL A 387 -5.62 9.15 10.05
C VAL A 387 -6.92 9.01 9.27
N LEU A 388 -8.04 9.39 9.89
CA LEU A 388 -9.29 9.65 9.17
C LEU A 388 -9.45 11.16 9.03
N SER A 389 -9.57 11.66 7.80
CA SER A 389 -9.68 13.09 7.54
C SER A 389 -11.06 13.50 7.03
N SER A 390 -11.60 14.61 7.52
CA SER A 390 -12.81 15.24 6.99
C SER A 390 -12.55 16.13 5.77
N ASP A 391 -11.29 16.29 5.35
CA ASP A 391 -10.95 17.14 4.21
C ASP A 391 -11.43 16.49 2.91
N SER A 392 -12.00 17.30 2.02
CA SER A 392 -12.33 16.87 0.66
C SER A 392 -12.11 18.08 -0.25
N PRO A 393 -11.01 18.12 -1.01
CA PRO A 393 -9.96 17.10 -1.20
C PRO A 393 -8.99 16.96 -0.01
N LEU A 394 -8.23 15.84 0.03
CA LEU A 394 -7.09 15.68 0.95
C LEU A 394 -5.98 16.70 0.63
N LYS A 395 -5.02 16.85 1.55
CA LYS A 395 -3.89 17.79 1.43
C LYS A 395 -2.54 17.09 1.36
N ASN A 396 -1.66 17.63 0.54
CA ASN A 396 -0.24 17.31 0.53
C ASN A 396 0.49 17.92 1.75
N ASN A 397 1.76 17.54 1.94
CA ASN A 397 2.61 18.08 3.00
C ASN A 397 2.85 19.60 2.86
N ASP A 398 2.86 20.12 1.63
CA ASP A 398 2.95 21.56 1.34
C ASP A 398 1.60 22.29 1.46
N GLY A 399 0.53 21.56 1.81
CA GLY A 399 -0.83 22.08 1.93
C GLY A 399 -1.61 22.16 0.62
N SER A 400 -1.03 21.75 -0.52
CA SER A 400 -1.73 21.71 -1.80
C SER A 400 -2.81 20.62 -1.85
N SER A 401 -3.83 20.81 -2.69
CA SER A 401 -4.96 19.89 -2.85
C SER A 401 -4.57 18.59 -3.57
N MET A 402 -5.06 17.45 -3.08
CA MET A 402 -5.00 16.13 -3.71
C MET A 402 -6.39 15.76 -4.27
N GLU A 403 -6.75 16.38 -5.40
CA GLU A 403 -8.04 16.13 -6.06
C GLU A 403 -8.22 14.64 -6.42
N GLY A 404 -9.43 14.12 -6.17
CA GLY A 404 -9.79 12.73 -6.53
C GLY A 404 -9.19 11.63 -5.65
N VAL A 405 -8.31 11.96 -4.70
CA VAL A 405 -7.67 10.97 -3.80
C VAL A 405 -8.58 10.64 -2.62
N LEU A 406 -8.93 9.35 -2.47
CA LEU A 406 -9.78 8.83 -1.39
C LEU A 406 -8.99 8.34 -0.16
N GLY A 407 -7.71 8.04 -0.36
CA GLY A 407 -6.79 7.61 0.66
C GLY A 407 -5.38 7.61 0.09
N TYR A 408 -4.38 7.58 0.96
CA TYR A 408 -3.02 7.29 0.56
C TYR A 408 -2.23 6.65 1.68
N THR A 409 -1.20 5.90 1.29
CA THR A 409 -0.20 5.32 2.18
C THR A 409 1.12 6.02 1.96
N SER A 410 1.58 6.75 2.98
CA SER A 410 2.88 7.40 2.96
C SER A 410 3.92 6.43 3.47
N THR A 411 4.91 6.14 2.63
CA THR A 411 6.01 5.23 2.96
C THR A 411 7.32 6.01 3.04
N SER A 412 8.18 5.67 4.00
CA SER A 412 9.53 6.21 4.15
C SER A 412 10.57 5.13 3.86
N GLY A 413 11.72 5.52 3.32
CA GLY A 413 12.84 4.61 3.04
C GLY A 413 14.17 5.09 3.60
N ALA A 414 15.15 4.18 3.61
CA ALA A 414 16.52 4.48 3.97
C ALA A 414 17.50 3.69 3.09
N GLY A 415 18.71 4.21 2.96
CA GLY A 415 19.83 3.46 2.40
C GLY A 415 20.21 2.30 3.33
N TYR A 416 20.47 1.15 2.74
CA TYR A 416 20.86 -0.08 3.41
C TYR A 416 22.16 -0.58 2.77
N LYS A 417 23.21 -0.78 3.58
CA LYS A 417 24.50 -1.26 3.08
C LYS A 417 24.36 -2.71 2.63
N ASN A 418 24.68 -3.00 1.37
CA ASN A 418 24.58 -4.37 0.85
C ASN A 418 25.55 -5.29 1.63
N PRO A 419 25.06 -6.37 2.28
CA PRO A 419 25.92 -7.31 3.00
C PRO A 419 26.87 -8.09 2.07
N ASP A 420 26.48 -8.30 0.81
CA ASP A 420 27.27 -9.04 -0.17
C ASP A 420 28.29 -8.13 -0.90
N ASN A 421 28.06 -6.82 -0.90
CA ASN A 421 28.96 -5.83 -1.49
C ASN A 421 28.92 -4.51 -0.71
N GLU A 422 29.82 -4.35 0.26
CA GLU A 422 29.85 -3.18 1.14
C GLU A 422 29.98 -1.80 0.44
N SER A 423 30.40 -1.78 -0.83
CA SER A 423 30.49 -0.55 -1.63
C SER A 423 29.16 -0.12 -2.26
N GLU A 424 28.13 -0.97 -2.16
CA GLU A 424 26.79 -0.75 -2.68
C GLU A 424 25.81 -0.40 -1.56
N VAL A 425 25.00 0.64 -1.79
CA VAL A 425 23.90 1.03 -0.92
C VAL A 425 22.61 0.72 -1.65
N LEU A 426 21.87 -0.25 -1.12
CA LEU A 426 20.53 -0.62 -1.55
C LEU A 426 19.50 0.24 -0.82
N ILE A 427 18.22 0.06 -1.14
CA ILE A 427 17.13 0.83 -0.54
C ILE A 427 16.13 -0.10 0.08
N THR A 428 15.73 0.22 1.29
CA THR A 428 14.71 -0.50 2.03
C THR A 428 13.66 0.47 2.54
N THR A 429 12.43 -0.01 2.70
CA THR A 429 11.41 0.75 3.41
C THR A 429 11.73 0.78 4.90
N THR A 430 11.19 1.75 5.62
CA THR A 430 11.40 1.89 7.06
C THR A 430 10.10 2.02 7.79
N ASP A 431 9.14 2.77 7.25
CA ASP A 431 7.88 3.08 7.90
C ASP A 431 6.77 3.32 6.89
N SER A 432 5.52 3.09 7.29
CA SER A 432 4.33 3.46 6.52
C SER A 432 3.20 3.94 7.43
N TYR A 433 2.43 4.94 7.01
CA TYR A 433 1.19 5.34 7.67
C TYR A 433 0.10 5.62 6.64
N ILE A 434 -1.15 5.51 7.05
CA ILE A 434 -2.31 5.62 6.17
C ILE A 434 -3.11 6.87 6.51
N VAL A 435 -3.54 7.60 5.48
CA VAL A 435 -4.52 8.69 5.59
C VAL A 435 -5.70 8.37 4.71
N ILE A 436 -6.89 8.34 5.28
CA ILE A 436 -8.15 8.07 4.56
C ILE A 436 -8.99 9.33 4.54
N ARG A 437 -9.47 9.69 3.34
CA ARG A 437 -10.56 10.64 3.18
C ARG A 437 -11.84 9.98 3.66
N SER A 438 -12.43 10.53 4.70
CA SER A 438 -13.49 9.86 5.44
C SER A 438 -14.75 9.57 4.60
N ASP A 439 -15.07 10.40 3.61
CA ASP A 439 -16.16 10.13 2.65
C ASP A 439 -15.88 8.92 1.74
N GLY A 440 -14.61 8.51 1.55
CA GLY A 440 -14.22 7.28 0.87
C GLY A 440 -14.66 6.01 1.60
N LEU A 441 -14.91 6.08 2.91
CA LEU A 441 -15.50 4.98 3.68
C LEU A 441 -17.03 4.90 3.53
N LEU A 442 -17.66 5.88 2.89
CA LEU A 442 -19.10 5.86 2.62
C LEU A 442 -19.46 5.15 1.31
N LEU A 443 -18.49 4.75 0.49
CA LEU A 443 -18.77 4.09 -0.78
C LEU A 443 -19.61 2.82 -0.57
N LYS A 444 -20.71 2.70 -1.32
CA LYS A 444 -21.61 1.54 -1.34
C LYS A 444 -20.91 0.32 -1.94
N GLN A 445 -21.37 -0.86 -1.51
CA GLN A 445 -21.07 -2.12 -2.19
C GLN A 445 -21.56 -2.02 -3.65
N PHE A 446 -20.78 -2.55 -4.60
CA PHE A 446 -21.03 -2.44 -6.04
C PHE A 446 -21.27 -0.99 -6.51
N ASN A 447 -20.54 -0.02 -5.96
CA ASN A 447 -20.59 1.35 -6.47
C ASN A 447 -20.20 1.43 -7.96
N SER A 448 -20.55 2.55 -8.60
CA SER A 448 -20.35 2.73 -10.03
C SER A 448 -18.89 2.60 -10.48
N GLN A 449 -17.91 2.89 -9.62
CA GLN A 449 -16.49 2.72 -9.95
C GLN A 449 -16.13 1.23 -10.05
N TYR A 450 -16.56 0.40 -9.10
CA TYR A 450 -16.42 -1.06 -9.21
C TYR A 450 -17.17 -1.60 -10.43
N GLN A 451 -18.44 -1.22 -10.60
CA GLN A 451 -19.29 -1.75 -11.68
C GLN A 451 -18.75 -1.47 -13.08
N LYS A 452 -17.91 -0.45 -13.23
CA LYS A 452 -17.24 -0.12 -14.48
C LYS A 452 -15.83 -0.71 -14.59
N GLY A 453 -15.26 -1.28 -13.52
CA GLY A 453 -13.94 -1.92 -13.50
C GLY A 453 -12.79 -1.03 -13.04
N TRP A 454 -13.06 0.05 -12.31
CA TRP A 454 -12.01 0.87 -11.68
C TRP A 454 -11.36 0.14 -10.50
N PHE A 455 -12.18 -0.31 -9.54
CA PHE A 455 -11.73 -1.14 -8.40
C PHE A 455 -11.91 -2.63 -8.69
N SER A 456 -11.07 -3.44 -8.06
CA SER A 456 -11.06 -4.90 -8.13
C SER A 456 -12.01 -5.58 -7.15
N SER A 457 -12.39 -4.90 -6.06
CA SER A 457 -13.30 -5.40 -5.03
C SER A 457 -14.63 -4.65 -5.04
N PRO A 458 -15.76 -5.37 -4.90
CA PRO A 458 -17.08 -4.75 -4.83
C PRO A 458 -17.44 -4.17 -3.47
N GLU A 459 -16.70 -4.50 -2.41
CA GLU A 459 -17.17 -4.26 -1.05
C GLU A 459 -17.06 -2.81 -0.58
N ASN A 460 -17.87 -2.49 0.42
CA ASN A 460 -17.67 -1.30 1.23
C ASN A 460 -16.26 -1.30 1.85
N PHE A 461 -15.76 -0.11 2.16
CA PHE A 461 -14.47 0.07 2.83
C PHE A 461 -13.26 -0.47 2.03
N ASN A 462 -13.41 -0.68 0.71
CA ASN A 462 -12.30 -1.06 -0.17
C ASN A 462 -11.07 -0.17 0.02
N VAL A 463 -11.27 1.15 0.17
CA VAL A 463 -10.20 2.15 0.28
C VAL A 463 -9.24 1.81 1.42
N ILE A 464 -9.73 1.46 2.63
CA ILE A 464 -8.80 1.19 3.74
C ILE A 464 -8.04 -0.14 3.56
N VAL A 465 -8.66 -1.14 2.95
CA VAL A 465 -7.99 -2.41 2.67
C VAL A 465 -6.98 -2.25 1.54
N HIS A 466 -7.30 -1.45 0.53
CA HIS A 466 -6.37 -1.03 -0.52
C HIS A 466 -5.14 -0.36 0.08
N GLU A 467 -5.32 0.66 0.93
CA GLU A 467 -4.18 1.34 1.58
C GLU A 467 -3.38 0.39 2.49
N MET A 468 -4.04 -0.55 3.18
CA MET A 468 -3.32 -1.59 3.91
C MET A 468 -2.50 -2.48 2.98
N GLY A 469 -2.96 -2.75 1.75
CA GLY A 469 -2.19 -3.45 0.73
C GLY A 469 -0.86 -2.75 0.44
N HIS A 470 -0.87 -1.43 0.22
CA HIS A 470 0.36 -0.63 0.08
C HIS A 470 1.27 -0.75 1.31
N ALA A 471 0.70 -0.70 2.51
CA ALA A 471 1.48 -0.86 3.75
C ALA A 471 2.09 -2.26 3.92
N VAL A 472 1.37 -3.32 3.51
CA VAL A 472 1.88 -4.70 3.50
C VAL A 472 3.02 -4.86 2.52
N GLU A 473 2.89 -4.29 1.32
CA GLU A 473 3.98 -4.29 0.34
C GLU A 473 5.21 -3.55 0.88
N ALA A 474 5.00 -2.39 1.49
CA ALA A 474 6.06 -1.63 2.14
C ALA A 474 6.72 -2.44 3.25
N PHE A 475 5.96 -3.11 4.11
CA PHE A 475 6.51 -4.01 5.13
C PHE A 475 7.28 -5.19 4.49
N GLY A 476 6.80 -5.69 3.35
CA GLY A 476 7.47 -6.70 2.53
C GLY A 476 8.88 -6.28 2.10
N GLY A 477 9.04 -5.05 1.62
CA GLY A 477 10.31 -4.43 1.21
C GLY A 477 11.19 -3.90 2.35
N ARG A 478 10.76 -4.11 3.60
CA ARG A 478 11.53 -3.76 4.81
C ARG A 478 12.51 -4.87 5.13
N GLU A 479 13.78 -4.53 5.29
CA GLU A 479 14.81 -5.45 5.77
C GLU A 479 14.47 -5.94 7.19
N ASN A 480 14.77 -7.22 7.49
CA ASN A 480 14.35 -7.88 8.73
C ASN A 480 14.73 -7.15 10.01
N SER A 481 15.96 -6.63 10.13
CA SER A 481 16.39 -5.91 11.33
C SER A 481 15.58 -4.64 11.60
N LEU A 482 14.97 -4.06 10.55
CA LEU A 482 14.13 -2.87 10.64
C LEU A 482 12.66 -3.19 10.95
N ARG A 483 12.20 -4.42 10.73
CA ARG A 483 10.79 -4.82 10.95
C ARG A 483 10.37 -4.85 12.42
N LEU A 484 11.33 -4.98 13.33
CA LEU A 484 11.06 -4.94 14.77
C LEU A 484 11.02 -3.51 15.32
N LYS A 485 11.43 -2.51 14.52
CA LYS A 485 11.40 -1.11 14.94
C LYS A 485 9.97 -0.59 14.96
N ASN A 486 9.57 -0.08 16.12
CA ASN A 486 8.30 0.63 16.28
C ASN A 486 8.51 2.11 15.92
N ASN A 487 8.11 2.50 14.71
CA ASN A 487 8.30 3.89 14.26
C ASN A 487 7.30 4.87 14.87
N SER A 488 6.16 4.39 15.40
CA SER A 488 5.21 5.26 16.09
C SER A 488 5.89 6.02 17.23
N ALA A 489 6.79 5.36 17.96
CA ALA A 489 7.51 5.94 19.09
C ALA A 489 8.45 7.11 18.73
N TYR A 490 8.72 7.36 17.45
CA TYR A 490 9.61 8.43 16.97
C TYR A 490 8.90 9.53 16.18
N ARG A 491 7.58 9.44 16.03
CA ARG A 491 6.75 10.42 15.32
C ARG A 491 5.76 11.06 16.27
N ASN A 492 5.26 12.22 15.89
CA ASN A 492 4.10 12.84 16.51
C ASN A 492 2.89 12.58 15.60
N TYR A 493 1.77 12.15 16.18
CA TYR A 493 0.56 11.83 15.42
C TYR A 493 0.08 12.99 14.54
N GLY A 494 0.19 14.23 15.04
CA GLY A 494 -0.23 15.41 14.26
C GLY A 494 0.69 15.79 13.11
N ASP A 495 1.86 15.18 13.00
CA ASP A 495 2.79 15.40 11.89
C ASP A 495 2.50 14.45 10.71
N LEU A 496 1.63 13.44 10.89
CA LEU A 496 1.28 12.49 9.84
C LEU A 496 0.49 13.14 8.69
N TYR A 497 -0.35 14.12 9.01
CA TYR A 497 -1.22 14.78 8.04
C TYR A 497 -1.40 16.27 8.38
N SER A 498 -1.28 17.12 7.36
CA SER A 498 -1.33 18.59 7.48
C SER A 498 -2.75 19.16 7.62
N GLY A 499 -3.77 18.35 7.36
CA GLY A 499 -5.16 18.76 7.31
C GLY A 499 -5.98 18.42 8.57
N ASN A 500 -7.29 18.30 8.42
CA ASN A 500 -8.22 18.07 9.53
C ASN A 500 -8.39 16.59 9.85
N TYR A 501 -8.52 16.27 11.14
CA TYR A 501 -8.68 14.91 11.65
C TYR A 501 -10.11 14.69 12.16
N ILE A 502 -10.66 13.51 11.92
CA ILE A 502 -11.85 13.01 12.62
C ILE A 502 -11.37 12.21 13.82
N GLY A 503 -11.86 12.56 15.00
CA GLY A 503 -11.43 11.94 16.26
C GLY A 503 -10.04 12.37 16.73
N GLY A 504 -9.16 12.93 15.89
CA GLY A 504 -7.89 13.49 16.36
C GLY A 504 -8.05 14.87 16.99
N SER A 505 -7.29 15.19 18.04
CA SER A 505 -6.97 16.58 18.34
C SER A 505 -6.14 17.13 17.19
N ASN A 506 -6.61 18.16 16.50
CA ASN A 506 -5.74 18.95 15.63
C ASN A 506 -4.59 19.42 16.52
N ASN A 507 -3.35 18.98 16.31
CA ASN A 507 -2.21 19.35 17.18
C ASN A 507 -1.89 20.86 17.20
N LYS A 508 -2.63 21.68 16.44
CA LYS A 508 -2.58 23.15 16.58
C LYS A 508 -3.48 23.70 17.69
N ASP A 509 -4.46 22.91 18.17
CA ASP A 509 -5.29 23.24 19.31
C ASP A 509 -5.70 21.97 20.06
N SER A 510 -5.37 21.93 21.35
CA SER A 510 -5.87 21.00 22.39
C SER A 510 -5.11 19.69 22.61
N SER A 511 -4.21 19.70 23.60
CA SER A 511 -4.29 18.89 24.83
C SER A 511 -5.35 17.77 24.94
N VAL A 512 -5.37 16.79 24.03
CA VAL A 512 -6.03 15.51 24.30
C VAL A 512 -5.00 14.57 24.91
N THR A 513 -4.82 14.73 26.22
CA THR A 513 -4.21 13.68 27.04
C THR A 513 -5.20 12.51 27.03
N PRO A 514 -4.78 11.26 26.78
CA PRO A 514 -5.64 10.10 27.00
C PRO A 514 -6.16 10.18 28.44
N SER A 515 -7.47 10.14 28.61
CA SER A 515 -8.15 10.25 29.90
C SER A 515 -7.91 9.01 30.76
N ASN A 516 -6.67 8.87 31.26
CA ASN A 516 -6.33 8.01 32.39
C ASN A 516 -6.16 8.82 33.69
N THR A 517 -6.71 10.03 33.74
CA THR A 517 -6.61 10.96 34.88
C THR A 517 -7.74 10.83 35.91
N SER A 518 -8.68 9.90 35.75
CA SER A 518 -9.69 9.63 36.80
C SER A 518 -9.08 8.98 38.04
N SER A 519 -7.98 8.22 37.93
CA SER A 519 -7.31 7.60 39.08
C SER A 519 -6.39 8.57 39.84
N LYS A 520 -5.69 9.49 39.15
CA LYS A 520 -4.81 10.46 39.82
C LYS A 520 -5.57 11.59 40.51
N LYS A 521 -6.68 12.09 39.93
CA LYS A 521 -7.49 13.12 40.59
C LYS A 521 -8.16 12.60 41.87
N TRP A 522 -8.63 11.35 41.88
CA TRP A 522 -9.17 10.71 43.09
C TRP A 522 -8.12 10.59 44.20
N ILE A 523 -6.86 10.23 43.89
CA ILE A 523 -5.77 10.18 44.89
C ILE A 523 -5.48 11.58 45.45
N THR A 524 -5.49 12.62 44.61
CA THR A 524 -5.29 14.00 45.07
C THR A 524 -6.44 14.50 45.94
N TYR A 525 -7.70 14.17 45.60
CA TYR A 525 -8.86 14.51 46.44
C TYR A 525 -8.88 13.74 47.76
N ILE A 526 -8.43 12.49 47.79
CA ILE A 526 -8.25 11.72 49.02
C ILE A 526 -7.12 12.31 49.86
N ALA A 527 -6.00 12.71 49.26
CA ALA A 527 -4.89 13.33 49.97
C ALA A 527 -5.26 14.70 50.56
N ILE A 528 -5.98 15.53 49.80
CA ILE A 528 -6.49 16.83 50.28
C ILE A 528 -7.57 16.61 51.35
N GLY A 529 -8.49 15.67 51.14
CA GLY A 529 -9.52 15.31 52.12
C GLY A 529 -8.92 14.79 53.43
N ALA A 530 -7.88 13.97 53.37
CA ALA A 530 -7.15 13.48 54.53
C ALA A 530 -6.38 14.61 55.24
N ALA A 531 -5.74 15.52 54.50
CA ALA A 531 -5.04 16.66 55.07
C ALA A 531 -6.00 17.63 55.80
N VAL A 532 -7.16 17.91 55.21
CA VAL A 532 -8.21 18.73 55.84
C VAL A 532 -8.82 18.02 57.05
N GLY A 533 -9.07 16.71 56.95
CA GLY A 533 -9.55 15.89 58.08
C GLY A 533 -8.59 15.90 59.26
N ILE A 534 -7.28 15.72 59.02
CA ILE A 534 -6.25 15.76 60.05
C ILE A 534 -6.15 17.16 60.67
N ALA A 535 -6.21 18.22 59.88
CA ALA A 535 -6.19 19.59 60.39
C ALA A 535 -7.40 19.89 61.30
N LEU A 536 -8.60 19.43 60.93
CA LEU A 536 -9.80 19.60 61.75
C LEU A 536 -9.73 18.81 63.06
N VAL A 537 -9.17 17.60 63.05
CA VAL A 537 -8.93 16.81 64.27
C VAL A 537 -7.93 17.50 65.20
N ILE A 538 -6.84 18.06 64.67
CA ILE A 538 -5.85 18.80 65.46
C ILE A 538 -6.48 20.04 66.09
N VAL A 539 -7.25 20.81 65.32
CA VAL A 539 -7.97 21.99 65.84
C VAL A 539 -8.96 21.58 66.94
N GLY A 540 -9.74 20.51 66.73
CA GLY A 540 -10.65 19.96 67.74
C GLY A 540 -9.94 19.53 69.03
N LEU A 541 -8.78 18.87 68.91
CA LEU A 541 -7.97 18.46 70.06
C LEU A 541 -7.38 19.67 70.82
N VAL A 542 -6.99 20.75 70.13
CA VAL A 542 -6.54 22.00 70.76
C VAL A 542 -7.68 22.66 71.55
N PHE A 543 -8.88 22.72 70.98
CA PHE A 543 -10.06 23.25 71.69
C PHE A 543 -10.46 22.38 72.88
N LEU A 544 -10.41 21.06 72.77
CA LEU A 544 -10.68 20.13 73.88
C LEU A 544 -9.65 20.26 75.01
N LYS A 545 -8.37 20.46 74.67
CA LYS A 545 -7.31 20.68 75.66
C LYS A 545 -7.49 22.01 76.39
N LYS A 546 -7.91 23.06 75.67
CA LYS A 546 -8.23 24.38 76.27
C LYS A 546 -9.47 24.30 77.17
N ALA A 547 -10.52 23.61 76.75
CA ALA A 547 -11.73 23.41 77.56
C ALA A 547 -11.50 22.57 78.84
N LYS A 548 -10.51 21.65 78.83
CA LYS A 548 -10.06 20.97 80.06
C LYS A 548 -9.24 21.88 80.96
N SER A 549 -8.32 22.66 80.40
CA SER A 549 -7.52 23.64 81.16
C SER A 549 -8.40 24.68 81.86
N ASP A 550 -9.49 25.12 81.23
CA ASP A 550 -10.42 26.09 81.83
C ASP A 550 -11.33 25.47 82.91
N LYS A 551 -11.43 24.14 82.98
CA LYS A 551 -12.14 23.42 84.05
C LYS A 551 -11.27 23.16 85.28
N ASP A 552 -9.95 23.14 85.14
CA ASP A 552 -9.01 22.95 86.26
C ASP A 552 -8.60 24.28 86.93
N VAL A 553 -9.18 25.41 86.50
CA VAL A 553 -8.95 26.78 87.05
C VAL A 553 -10.23 27.33 87.74
N LYS A 554 -11.22 26.49 88.01
CA LYS A 554 -12.34 26.76 88.91
C LYS A 554 -12.35 25.72 90.02
#